data_AF-A0AB74TRA9-F1
#
_entry.id   AF-A0AB74TRA9-F1
#
_cell.length_a   1.000
_cell.length_b   1.000
_cell.length_c   1.000
_cell.angle_alpha   90.00
_cell.angle_beta   90.00
_cell.angle_gamma   90.00
#
_symmetry.space_group_name_H-M   'P 1'
#
loop_
_entity.id
_entity.type
_entity.pdbx_description
1 polymer ?
#
loop_
_entity_poly.entity_id
_entity_poly.type
_entity_poly.pdbx_seq_one_letter_code
_entity_poly.pdbx_strand_id
1 'polypeptide(L)'
;MTSPTREDNQKETGSSYDPLFDSDVETEVFEETSSSVDPQLESEADEFTDDGSAREDEAPLVTESATEPEAVDVEVEPSLEPEEELSEPEEKQPFNWRPWVSPVLFALVLLVNYLSATATWLPQTQADVAALYPNLVEPASFTFGIWSVIYGLTILPIVVEFIPLVDRETRDVYKRKIRPFAWLWMVLNIAWIFAWTYEQILLAMVLIFAYGFTLALMTDKLSKIEQSKRKFWFLTLPMSIHFGWMIVANFANLTAMMVDFGFDGIGAMGAFWAVAALTLVMLLGLFFYRSQGTMLVMLPAFWTLIGVIAQQAPTSSYPFANTFVFVASIVLFVLGIVVVTGIELSRRRK
;
A
#
# COMPACT_ATOMS: atom_id res chain seq x y z
N MET A 1 -17.42 44.17 -55.35
CA MET A 1 -16.33 44.86 -56.07
C MET A 1 -15.25 45.13 -55.03
N THR A 2 -14.03 44.64 -55.04
CA THR A 2 -13.19 43.87 -55.98
C THR A 2 -11.96 43.46 -55.15
N SER A 3 -11.59 42.18 -55.15
CA SER A 3 -10.22 41.74 -54.81
C SER A 3 -9.23 42.17 -55.92
N PRO A 4 -7.92 42.13 -55.66
CA PRO A 4 -7.08 41.03 -56.19
C PRO A 4 -6.03 40.51 -55.17
N THR A 5 -5.75 39.19 -55.04
CA THR A 5 -4.68 38.36 -55.72
C THR A 5 -3.25 38.93 -55.60
N ARG A 6 -2.14 38.21 -55.38
CA ARG A 6 -1.64 36.81 -55.59
C ARG A 6 -0.24 36.74 -54.88
N GLU A 7 0.31 35.62 -54.39
CA GLU A 7 1.30 34.69 -55.01
C GLU A 7 2.19 34.21 -53.81
N ASP A 8 2.29 32.95 -53.40
CA ASP A 8 2.92 31.75 -53.97
C ASP A 8 4.47 31.82 -54.12
N ASN A 9 5.20 31.05 -53.28
CA ASN A 9 6.38 30.29 -53.72
C ASN A 9 6.94 29.32 -52.65
N GLN A 10 7.07 28.07 -53.09
CA GLN A 10 7.84 26.97 -52.50
C GLN A 10 9.37 27.16 -52.67
N LYS A 11 10.15 26.45 -51.84
CA LYS A 11 11.26 25.52 -52.23
C LYS A 11 11.99 25.00 -50.98
N GLU A 12 12.00 23.69 -50.72
CA GLU A 12 13.03 22.67 -51.12
C GLU A 12 14.36 22.85 -50.34
N THR A 13 15.10 21.87 -49.79
CA THR A 13 15.24 20.40 -49.93
C THR A 13 16.36 19.93 -48.98
N GLY A 14 16.42 18.61 -48.67
CA GLY A 14 17.66 17.88 -48.30
C GLY A 14 17.57 17.13 -46.96
N SER A 15 17.18 15.85 -46.89
CA SER A 15 17.89 14.60 -47.28
C SER A 15 19.06 14.20 -46.37
N SER A 16 18.87 13.15 -45.54
CA SER A 16 19.64 11.87 -45.61
C SER A 16 19.25 10.92 -44.47
N TYR A 17 18.92 9.68 -44.83
CA TYR A 17 18.93 8.47 -43.98
C TYR A 17 20.39 8.05 -43.67
N ASP A 18 20.70 7.47 -42.50
CA ASP A 18 20.79 6.00 -42.24
C ASP A 18 21.31 5.71 -40.79
N PRO A 19 21.05 4.52 -40.20
CA PRO A 19 21.21 4.17 -38.79
C PRO A 19 22.51 3.40 -38.53
N LEU A 20 22.95 3.28 -37.27
CA LEU A 20 23.82 2.18 -36.83
C LEU A 20 23.65 1.93 -35.33
N PHE A 21 23.25 0.68 -35.05
CA PHE A 21 23.49 -0.01 -33.78
C PHE A 21 24.98 0.02 -33.49
N ASP A 22 25.35 0.24 -32.23
CA ASP A 22 26.60 -0.31 -31.73
C ASP A 22 26.34 -0.97 -30.37
N SER A 23 26.92 -2.15 -30.24
CA SER A 23 26.67 -3.16 -29.23
C SER A 23 28.00 -3.45 -28.56
N ASP A 24 28.22 -2.90 -27.37
CA ASP A 24 29.33 -3.30 -26.53
C ASP A 24 28.79 -3.85 -25.20
N VAL A 25 28.65 -5.17 -25.21
CA VAL A 25 28.53 -6.04 -24.04
C VAL A 25 29.96 -6.37 -23.64
N GLU A 26 30.42 -5.83 -22.51
CA GLU A 26 31.57 -6.40 -21.79
C GLU A 26 31.09 -6.97 -20.46
N THR A 27 31.04 -8.30 -20.45
CA THR A 27 31.03 -9.18 -19.28
C THR A 27 32.34 -9.02 -18.51
N GLU A 28 32.28 -8.55 -17.26
CA GLU A 28 33.36 -8.77 -16.30
C GLU A 28 33.04 -9.93 -15.36
N VAL A 29 34.07 -10.76 -15.23
CA VAL A 29 34.12 -12.11 -14.69
C VAL A 29 34.36 -12.06 -13.18
N PHE A 30 33.71 -12.97 -12.46
CA PHE A 30 34.00 -13.26 -11.05
C PHE A 30 35.40 -13.83 -10.89
N GLU A 31 36.26 -13.19 -10.10
CA GLU A 31 37.47 -13.81 -9.52
C GLU A 31 37.24 -14.10 -8.03
N GLU A 32 37.07 -15.39 -7.73
CA GLU A 32 37.38 -15.97 -6.42
C GLU A 32 38.91 -16.01 -6.25
N THR A 33 39.40 -15.57 -5.09
CA THR A 33 40.69 -16.05 -4.59
C THR A 33 40.54 -16.54 -3.15
N SER A 34 40.76 -17.84 -3.01
CA SER A 34 40.91 -18.59 -1.78
C SER A 34 42.32 -18.44 -1.19
N SER A 35 42.44 -18.47 0.14
CA SER A 35 43.56 -19.11 0.85
C SER A 35 42.95 -19.90 2.02
N SER A 36 42.88 -21.23 1.98
CA SER A 36 43.90 -22.19 2.48
C SER A 36 44.35 -21.84 3.92
N VAL A 37 44.29 -22.73 4.93
CA VAL A 37 44.85 -24.09 5.02
C VAL A 37 44.18 -24.88 6.18
N ASP A 38 44.03 -26.19 5.94
CA ASP A 38 43.62 -27.37 6.75
C ASP A 38 44.67 -27.73 7.86
N PRO A 39 44.76 -28.92 8.53
CA PRO A 39 43.82 -29.98 8.92
C PRO A 39 43.93 -30.46 10.40
N GLN A 40 42.95 -31.29 10.80
CA GLN A 40 42.99 -32.52 11.63
C GLN A 40 43.90 -32.64 12.88
N LEU A 41 43.36 -33.23 13.97
CA LEU A 41 43.69 -34.58 14.48
C LEU A 41 43.08 -34.85 15.89
N GLU A 42 42.45 -36.03 16.01
CA GLU A 42 42.57 -37.04 17.09
C GLU A 42 41.92 -36.73 18.47
N SER A 43 40.92 -37.48 18.93
CA SER A 43 40.87 -38.87 19.44
C SER A 43 41.35 -39.02 20.89
N GLU A 44 40.45 -39.48 21.77
CA GLU A 44 40.62 -40.27 23.01
C GLU A 44 39.26 -40.19 23.74
N ALA A 45 38.41 -41.22 23.84
CA ALA A 45 38.53 -42.52 24.53
C ALA A 45 38.69 -42.40 26.05
N ASP A 46 37.66 -42.85 26.79
CA ASP A 46 37.67 -43.66 28.04
C ASP A 46 36.26 -43.57 28.68
N GLU A 47 35.43 -44.62 28.58
CA GLU A 47 35.39 -45.82 29.45
C GLU A 47 34.56 -45.57 30.73
N PHE A 48 33.41 -46.25 30.89
CA PHE A 48 33.05 -47.04 32.09
C PHE A 48 31.66 -47.74 31.97
N THR A 49 31.68 -49.08 31.91
CA THR A 49 30.78 -50.17 32.42
C THR A 49 29.23 -50.01 32.37
N ASP A 50 28.47 -50.92 31.74
CA ASP A 50 28.16 -52.35 32.02
C ASP A 50 27.03 -52.57 33.06
N ASP A 51 26.26 -53.65 32.81
CA ASP A 51 25.05 -54.21 33.47
C ASP A 51 23.70 -53.67 32.94
N GLY A 52 22.79 -54.44 32.36
CA GLY A 52 22.71 -55.87 32.12
C GLY A 52 21.26 -56.33 32.06
N SER A 53 21.07 -57.54 31.53
CA SER A 53 19.86 -58.38 31.48
C SER A 53 18.80 -58.10 30.40
N ALA A 54 18.93 -58.89 29.34
CA ALA A 54 17.85 -59.35 28.49
C ALA A 54 16.99 -60.42 29.20
N ARG A 55 15.72 -60.54 28.80
CA ARG A 55 15.03 -61.84 28.62
C ARG A 55 13.67 -61.66 27.93
N GLU A 56 13.64 -62.04 26.66
CA GLU A 56 12.51 -62.70 26.01
C GLU A 56 12.42 -64.14 26.53
N ASP A 57 11.22 -64.71 26.61
CA ASP A 57 10.90 -66.16 26.50
C ASP A 57 9.37 -66.30 26.71
N GLU A 58 8.61 -66.55 25.64
CA GLU A 58 8.12 -67.88 25.21
C GLU A 58 6.87 -68.38 25.94
N ALA A 59 5.82 -68.59 25.14
CA ALA A 59 4.58 -69.29 25.48
C ALA A 59 4.77 -70.81 25.37
N PRO A 60 3.94 -71.61 26.06
CA PRO A 60 3.69 -72.98 25.63
C PRO A 60 2.22 -73.25 25.28
N LEU A 61 2.08 -74.00 24.18
CA LEU A 61 0.91 -74.72 23.72
C LEU A 61 0.47 -75.79 24.73
N VAL A 62 -0.85 -75.99 24.85
CA VAL A 62 -1.46 -77.23 25.34
C VAL A 62 -2.56 -77.63 24.36
N THR A 63 -2.49 -78.87 23.88
CA THR A 63 -3.42 -79.54 22.97
C THR A 63 -4.46 -80.38 23.70
N GLU A 64 -5.58 -80.58 22.98
CA GLU A 64 -6.57 -81.66 23.06
C GLU A 64 -7.67 -81.62 24.14
N SER A 65 -8.92 -81.53 23.68
CA SER A 65 -9.90 -82.63 23.79
C SER A 65 -11.21 -82.24 23.09
N ALA A 66 -11.63 -83.05 22.12
CA ALA A 66 -12.90 -82.93 21.42
C ALA A 66 -14.08 -83.33 22.33
N THR A 67 -15.14 -82.54 22.33
CA THR A 67 -16.48 -82.98 22.73
C THR A 67 -17.50 -82.03 22.09
N GLU A 68 -18.27 -82.53 21.12
CA GLU A 68 -19.44 -81.83 20.58
C GLU A 68 -20.51 -81.69 21.67
N PRO A 69 -21.15 -80.51 21.82
CA PRO A 69 -22.47 -80.44 22.43
C PRO A 69 -23.55 -80.15 21.37
N GLU A 70 -24.69 -80.76 21.65
CA GLU A 70 -25.93 -80.81 20.87
C GLU A 70 -26.42 -79.45 20.37
N ALA A 71 -26.97 -79.45 19.16
CA ALA A 71 -27.69 -78.33 18.57
C ALA A 71 -28.95 -78.02 19.40
N VAL A 72 -28.90 -76.94 20.16
CA VAL A 72 -30.09 -76.27 20.68
C VAL A 72 -30.53 -75.28 19.60
N ASP A 73 -31.68 -75.56 18.98
CA ASP A 73 -32.37 -74.61 18.09
C ASP A 73 -32.79 -73.40 18.92
N VAL A 74 -31.95 -72.37 18.93
CA VAL A 74 -32.32 -71.03 19.38
C VAL A 74 -33.06 -70.38 18.21
N GLU A 75 -34.36 -70.15 18.38
CA GLU A 75 -35.12 -69.22 17.54
C GLU A 75 -34.37 -67.88 17.53
N VAL A 76 -33.72 -67.59 16.40
CA VAL A 76 -33.08 -66.30 16.14
C VAL A 76 -34.21 -65.30 15.93
N GLU A 77 -34.54 -64.51 16.96
CA GLU A 77 -35.29 -63.28 16.76
C GLU A 77 -34.58 -62.46 15.68
N PRO A 78 -35.31 -61.89 14.70
CA PRO A 78 -34.69 -61.08 13.67
C PRO A 78 -33.99 -59.91 14.36
N SER A 79 -32.66 -59.88 14.26
CA SER A 79 -31.85 -58.77 14.74
C SER A 79 -32.40 -57.50 14.11
N LEU A 80 -32.98 -56.63 14.94
CA LEU A 80 -33.33 -55.28 14.55
C LEU A 80 -32.11 -54.67 13.87
N GLU A 81 -32.25 -54.32 12.60
CA GLU A 81 -31.24 -53.58 11.85
C GLU A 81 -30.83 -52.37 12.71
N PRO A 82 -29.53 -52.04 12.81
CA PRO A 82 -29.13 -50.86 13.55
C PRO A 82 -29.86 -49.69 12.93
N GLU A 83 -30.71 -49.03 13.72
CA GLU A 83 -31.34 -47.78 13.32
C GLU A 83 -30.22 -46.89 12.79
N GLU A 84 -30.26 -46.55 11.50
CA GLU A 84 -29.42 -45.47 10.97
C GLU A 84 -29.77 -44.26 11.82
N GLU A 85 -28.91 -43.93 12.79
CA GLU A 85 -28.91 -42.63 13.43
C GLU A 85 -28.82 -41.62 12.29
N LEU A 86 -29.98 -41.10 11.89
CA LEU A 86 -30.13 -39.97 11.00
C LEU A 86 -29.33 -38.85 11.64
N SER A 87 -28.06 -38.74 11.24
CA SER A 87 -27.16 -37.69 11.68
C SER A 87 -27.91 -36.38 11.49
N GLU A 88 -28.21 -35.69 12.59
CA GLU A 88 -28.91 -34.42 12.53
C GLU A 88 -28.21 -33.56 11.45
N PRO A 89 -28.96 -32.96 10.51
CA PRO A 89 -28.36 -32.22 9.43
C PRO A 89 -27.48 -31.14 10.05
N GLU A 90 -26.15 -31.21 9.81
CA GLU A 90 -25.18 -30.21 10.27
C GLU A 90 -25.77 -28.82 10.05
N GLU A 91 -26.12 -28.13 11.15
CA GLU A 91 -26.72 -26.80 11.08
C GLU A 91 -25.68 -25.88 10.45
N LYS A 92 -25.85 -25.60 9.15
CA LYS A 92 -24.91 -24.80 8.37
C LYS A 92 -24.80 -23.43 9.00
N GLN A 93 -23.67 -23.19 9.66
CA GLN A 93 -23.33 -21.89 10.24
C GLN A 93 -23.57 -20.80 9.19
N PRO A 94 -24.33 -19.73 9.53
CA PRO A 94 -24.71 -18.72 8.55
C PRO A 94 -23.46 -18.04 7.97
N PHE A 95 -23.49 -17.77 6.67
CA PHE A 95 -22.35 -17.14 5.96
C PHE A 95 -21.95 -15.81 6.62
N ASN A 96 -20.70 -15.73 7.09
CA ASN A 96 -20.17 -14.52 7.69
C ASN A 96 -19.69 -13.54 6.61
N TRP A 97 -20.57 -12.62 6.22
CA TRP A 97 -20.31 -11.62 5.17
C TRP A 97 -19.31 -10.52 5.58
N ARG A 98 -19.09 -10.29 6.87
CA ARG A 98 -18.36 -9.09 7.37
C ARG A 98 -16.91 -8.99 6.88
N PRO A 99 -16.09 -10.07 6.82
CA PRO A 99 -14.73 -10.00 6.30
C PRO A 99 -14.67 -9.65 4.80
N TRP A 100 -15.74 -9.93 4.04
CA TRP A 100 -15.80 -9.71 2.60
C TRP A 100 -16.12 -8.27 2.19
N VAL A 101 -16.60 -7.45 3.12
CA VAL A 101 -16.94 -6.04 2.84
C VAL A 101 -15.71 -5.23 2.44
N SER A 102 -14.59 -5.36 3.15
CA SER A 102 -13.39 -4.58 2.86
C SER A 102 -12.78 -4.93 1.49
N PRO A 103 -12.62 -6.22 1.12
CA PRO A 103 -12.19 -6.59 -0.24
C PRO A 103 -13.13 -6.08 -1.33
N VAL A 104 -14.45 -6.20 -1.15
CA VAL A 104 -15.42 -5.75 -2.15
C VAL A 104 -15.39 -4.23 -2.32
N LEU A 105 -15.41 -3.47 -1.22
CA LEU A 105 -15.29 -2.01 -1.28
C LEU A 105 -13.97 -1.57 -1.91
N PHE A 106 -12.87 -2.25 -1.60
CA PHE A 106 -11.58 -1.90 -2.19
C PHE A 106 -11.51 -2.24 -3.68
N ALA A 107 -12.11 -3.35 -4.12
CA ALA A 107 -12.26 -3.65 -5.54
C ALA A 107 -13.07 -2.57 -6.26
N LEU A 108 -14.14 -2.06 -5.62
CA LEU A 108 -14.91 -0.92 -6.14
C LEU A 108 -14.08 0.37 -6.19
N VAL A 109 -13.27 0.66 -5.16
CA VAL A 109 -12.33 1.80 -5.18
C VAL A 109 -11.40 1.69 -6.39
N LEU A 110 -10.76 0.54 -6.60
CA LEU A 110 -9.86 0.33 -7.74
C LEU A 110 -10.58 0.49 -9.08
N LEU A 111 -11.78 -0.09 -9.20
CA LEU A 111 -12.60 0.03 -10.40
C LEU A 111 -12.95 1.49 -10.70
N VAL A 112 -13.48 2.23 -9.73
CA VAL A 112 -13.90 3.63 -9.91
C VAL A 112 -12.69 4.53 -10.21
N ASN A 113 -11.54 4.29 -9.57
CA ASN A 113 -10.29 5.00 -9.90
C ASN A 113 -9.85 4.73 -11.34
N TYR A 114 -9.93 3.47 -11.79
CA TYR A 114 -9.59 3.10 -13.17
C TYR A 114 -10.54 3.73 -14.19
N LEU A 115 -11.86 3.66 -13.95
CA LEU A 115 -12.87 4.29 -14.79
C LEU A 115 -12.66 5.80 -14.89
N SER A 116 -12.33 6.44 -13.77
CA SER A 116 -12.02 7.87 -13.73
C SER A 116 -10.71 8.20 -14.46
N ALA A 117 -9.66 7.42 -14.29
CA ALA A 117 -8.38 7.66 -14.98
C ALA A 117 -8.48 7.52 -16.51
N THR A 118 -9.49 6.80 -17.01
CA THR A 118 -9.71 6.55 -18.45
C THR A 118 -10.90 7.33 -19.02
N ALA A 119 -11.59 8.13 -18.19
CA ALA A 119 -12.87 8.76 -18.53
C ALA A 119 -13.91 7.76 -19.08
N THR A 120 -13.84 6.50 -18.63
CA THR A 120 -14.80 5.47 -19.02
C THR A 120 -16.06 5.66 -18.18
N TRP A 121 -17.17 6.04 -18.83
CA TRP A 121 -18.47 6.32 -18.21
C TRP A 121 -18.51 7.51 -17.24
N LEU A 122 -17.41 8.25 -17.12
CA LEU A 122 -17.30 9.49 -16.37
C LEU A 122 -17.01 10.64 -17.34
N PRO A 123 -17.46 11.87 -17.05
CA PRO A 123 -17.38 12.98 -18.00
C PRO A 123 -15.95 13.39 -18.36
N GLN A 124 -15.01 13.27 -17.42
CA GLN A 124 -13.62 13.71 -17.55
C GLN A 124 -12.69 12.84 -16.71
N THR A 125 -11.40 12.83 -17.04
CA THR A 125 -10.40 12.23 -16.16
C THR A 125 -10.08 13.12 -14.97
N GLN A 126 -9.52 12.54 -13.90
CA GLN A 126 -9.01 13.33 -12.77
C GLN A 126 -7.97 14.37 -13.21
N ALA A 127 -7.13 14.01 -14.19
CA ALA A 127 -6.10 14.89 -14.73
C ALA A 127 -6.70 16.02 -15.57
N ASP A 128 -7.75 15.75 -16.34
CA ASP A 128 -8.44 16.78 -17.14
C ASP A 128 -9.05 17.85 -16.23
N VAL A 129 -9.75 17.45 -15.17
CA VAL A 129 -10.32 18.39 -14.19
C VAL A 129 -9.20 19.18 -13.50
N ALA A 130 -8.10 18.54 -13.09
CA ALA A 130 -6.98 19.24 -12.47
C ALA A 130 -6.37 20.31 -13.40
N ALA A 131 -6.29 20.02 -14.70
CA ALA A 131 -5.77 20.95 -15.70
C ALA A 131 -6.64 22.21 -15.88
N LEU A 132 -7.92 22.18 -15.48
CA LEU A 132 -8.79 23.37 -15.46
C LEU A 132 -8.37 24.39 -14.39
N TYR A 133 -7.61 23.95 -13.38
CA TYR A 133 -7.23 24.76 -12.20
C TYR A 133 -5.70 24.87 -12.06
N PRO A 134 -5.02 25.50 -13.04
CA PRO A 134 -3.56 25.54 -13.06
C PRO A 134 -3.01 26.26 -11.81
N ASN A 135 -2.05 25.62 -11.16
CA ASN A 135 -1.44 26.13 -9.93
C ASN A 135 -0.01 25.62 -9.72
N LEU A 136 0.76 26.31 -8.89
CA LEU A 136 2.18 25.97 -8.63
C LEU A 136 2.40 24.98 -7.47
N VAL A 137 1.33 24.52 -6.80
CA VAL A 137 1.39 23.49 -5.73
C VAL A 137 1.47 22.09 -6.34
N GLU A 138 0.79 21.89 -7.46
CA GLU A 138 0.66 20.60 -8.11
C GLU A 138 2.04 20.05 -8.55
N PRO A 139 2.40 18.83 -8.13
CA PRO A 139 3.65 18.20 -8.53
C PRO A 139 3.54 17.60 -9.94
N ALA A 140 4.67 17.20 -10.52
CA ALA A 140 4.69 16.52 -11.81
C ALA A 140 3.84 15.24 -11.81
N SER A 141 3.27 14.89 -12.97
CA SER A 141 2.29 13.81 -13.12
C SER A 141 2.75 12.44 -12.61
N PHE A 142 4.05 12.12 -12.74
CA PHE A 142 4.62 10.87 -12.22
C PHE A 142 4.46 10.73 -10.70
N THR A 143 4.32 11.85 -9.97
CA THR A 143 4.17 11.88 -8.50
C THR A 143 2.90 11.16 -8.07
N PHE A 144 1.84 11.22 -8.88
CA PHE A 144 0.58 10.51 -8.63
C PHE A 144 0.72 8.99 -8.75
N GLY A 145 1.84 8.47 -9.28
CA GLY A 145 2.18 7.04 -9.24
C GLY A 145 2.29 6.47 -7.81
N ILE A 146 2.40 7.32 -6.79
CA ILE A 146 2.31 6.92 -5.37
C ILE A 146 1.01 6.17 -5.05
N TRP A 147 -0.08 6.42 -5.78
CA TRP A 147 -1.33 5.69 -5.59
C TRP A 147 -1.19 4.19 -5.83
N SER A 148 -0.34 3.77 -6.79
CA SER A 148 -0.03 2.35 -6.99
C SER A 148 0.63 1.73 -5.76
N VAL A 149 1.53 2.47 -5.10
CA VAL A 149 2.17 2.04 -3.85
C VAL A 149 1.15 2.00 -2.71
N ILE A 150 0.31 3.03 -2.57
CA ILE A 150 -0.72 3.11 -1.53
C ILE A 150 -1.74 1.97 -1.68
N TYR A 151 -2.23 1.72 -2.89
CA TYR A 151 -3.19 0.66 -3.15
C TYR A 151 -2.56 -0.72 -2.98
N GLY A 152 -1.33 -0.93 -3.45
CA GLY A 152 -0.58 -2.18 -3.20
C GLY A 152 -0.40 -2.46 -1.71
N LEU A 153 0.00 -1.44 -0.93
CA LEU A 153 0.13 -1.55 0.52
C LEU A 153 -1.22 -1.75 1.22
N THR A 154 -2.30 -1.15 0.73
CA THR A 154 -3.65 -1.24 1.29
C THR A 154 -4.24 -2.65 1.19
N ILE A 155 -3.74 -3.49 0.27
CA ILE A 155 -4.11 -4.91 0.22
C ILE A 155 -3.77 -5.60 1.54
N LEU A 156 -2.59 -5.32 2.12
CA LEU A 156 -2.10 -5.99 3.34
C LEU A 156 -3.14 -6.00 4.47
N PRO A 157 -3.66 -4.87 4.95
CA PRO A 157 -4.66 -4.85 6.02
C PRO A 157 -5.99 -5.49 5.60
N ILE A 158 -6.38 -5.39 4.32
CA ILE A 158 -7.63 -5.96 3.81
C ILE A 158 -7.61 -7.49 3.89
N VAL A 159 -6.46 -8.11 3.60
CA VAL A 159 -6.32 -9.57 3.59
C VAL A 159 -6.01 -10.18 4.97
N VAL A 160 -5.79 -9.36 6.01
CA VAL A 160 -5.43 -9.81 7.36
C VAL A 160 -6.40 -10.85 7.93
N GLU A 161 -7.71 -10.73 7.65
CA GLU A 161 -8.70 -11.69 8.16
C GLU A 161 -8.62 -13.05 7.45
N PHE A 162 -8.01 -13.12 6.26
CA PHE A 162 -7.92 -14.31 5.42
C PHE A 162 -6.57 -15.03 5.49
N ILE A 163 -5.53 -14.39 6.04
CA ILE A 163 -4.20 -14.98 6.14
C ILE A 163 -4.07 -15.76 7.47
N PRO A 164 -3.92 -17.11 7.45
CA PRO A 164 -3.82 -17.91 8.67
C PRO A 164 -2.59 -17.56 9.51
N LEU A 165 -1.50 -17.15 8.84
CA LEU A 165 -0.23 -16.78 9.46
C LEU A 165 -0.33 -15.53 10.33
N VAL A 166 -1.32 -14.64 10.14
CA VAL A 166 -1.45 -13.41 10.95
C VAL A 166 -2.02 -13.77 12.32
N ASP A 167 -1.39 -13.28 13.38
CA ASP A 167 -1.80 -13.60 14.75
C ASP A 167 -3.19 -13.05 15.09
N ARG A 168 -3.83 -13.63 16.12
CA ARG A 168 -5.18 -13.24 16.54
C ARG A 168 -5.25 -11.78 17.01
N GLU A 169 -4.21 -11.31 17.68
CA GLU A 169 -4.17 -9.94 18.21
C GLU A 169 -4.18 -8.90 17.08
N THR A 170 -3.35 -9.09 16.05
CA THR A 170 -3.31 -8.23 14.85
C THR A 170 -4.66 -8.25 14.12
N ARG A 171 -5.28 -9.43 13.98
CA ARG A 171 -6.63 -9.54 13.39
C ARG A 171 -7.68 -8.77 14.21
N ASP A 172 -7.62 -8.83 15.53
CA ASP A 172 -8.56 -8.13 16.40
C ASP A 172 -8.35 -6.62 16.43
N VAL A 173 -7.10 -6.16 16.30
CA VAL A 173 -6.79 -4.73 16.09
C VAL A 173 -7.37 -4.27 14.77
N TYR A 174 -7.16 -5.01 13.67
CA TYR A 174 -7.74 -4.68 12.38
C TYR A 174 -9.27 -4.53 12.47
N LYS A 175 -9.97 -5.56 12.98
CA LYS A 175 -11.43 -5.58 13.08
C LYS A 175 -12.02 -4.40 13.85
N ARG A 176 -11.36 -4.00 14.95
CA ARG A 176 -11.89 -2.99 15.89
C ARG A 176 -11.42 -1.57 15.58
N LYS A 177 -10.22 -1.40 15.03
CA LYS A 177 -9.56 -0.09 14.92
C LYS A 177 -9.35 0.37 13.49
N ILE A 178 -9.25 -0.56 12.54
CA ILE A 178 -9.00 -0.24 11.13
C ILE A 178 -10.28 -0.40 10.31
N ARG A 179 -10.94 -1.56 10.39
CA ARG A 179 -12.05 -1.92 9.49
C ARG A 179 -13.17 -0.86 9.38
N PRO A 180 -13.70 -0.27 10.47
CA PRO A 180 -14.75 0.74 10.35
C PRO A 180 -14.30 2.00 9.61
N PHE A 181 -13.08 2.46 9.90
CA PHE A 181 -12.47 3.61 9.23
C PHE A 181 -12.08 3.28 7.80
N ALA A 182 -11.69 2.03 7.54
CA ALA A 182 -11.41 1.50 6.22
C ALA A 182 -12.63 1.62 5.29
N TRP A 183 -13.78 1.16 5.75
CA TRP A 183 -15.02 1.26 4.98
C TRP A 183 -15.39 2.71 4.71
N LEU A 184 -15.29 3.58 5.72
CA LEU A 184 -15.62 5.00 5.57
C LEU A 184 -14.72 5.68 4.54
N TRP A 185 -13.39 5.50 4.62
CA TRP A 185 -12.50 6.16 3.69
C TRP A 185 -12.67 5.65 2.26
N MET A 186 -12.96 4.35 2.07
CA MET A 186 -13.21 3.78 0.74
C MET A 186 -14.47 4.39 0.10
N VAL A 187 -15.54 4.57 0.88
CA VAL A 187 -16.77 5.24 0.41
C VAL A 187 -16.49 6.72 0.10
N LEU A 188 -15.75 7.42 0.96
CA LEU A 188 -15.37 8.81 0.72
C LEU A 188 -14.48 8.97 -0.52
N ASN A 189 -13.58 8.02 -0.79
CA ASN A 189 -12.76 8.00 -2.00
C ASN A 189 -13.63 7.89 -3.26
N ILE A 190 -14.56 6.92 -3.27
CA ILE A 190 -15.49 6.74 -4.40
C ILE A 190 -16.34 8.01 -4.61
N ALA A 191 -16.92 8.55 -3.53
CA ALA A 191 -17.71 9.77 -3.60
C ALA A 191 -16.90 10.97 -4.09
N TRP A 192 -15.65 11.10 -3.63
CA TRP A 192 -14.75 12.16 -4.07
C TRP A 192 -14.48 12.10 -5.57
N ILE A 193 -14.25 10.90 -6.14
CA ILE A 193 -14.03 10.75 -7.58
C ILE A 193 -15.22 11.26 -8.38
N PHE A 194 -16.45 10.91 -7.98
CA PHE A 194 -17.64 11.43 -8.63
C PHE A 194 -17.75 12.95 -8.47
N ALA A 195 -17.55 13.49 -7.28
CA ALA A 195 -17.59 14.94 -7.09
C ALA A 195 -16.54 15.67 -7.94
N TRP A 196 -15.31 15.17 -7.98
CA TRP A 196 -14.20 15.75 -8.73
C TRP A 196 -14.45 15.69 -10.24
N THR A 197 -14.78 14.52 -10.78
CA THR A 197 -14.99 14.34 -12.22
C THR A 197 -16.19 15.13 -12.76
N TYR A 198 -17.20 15.40 -11.94
CA TYR A 198 -18.32 16.27 -12.28
C TYR A 198 -18.10 17.75 -11.93
N GLU A 199 -16.85 18.15 -11.67
CA GLU A 199 -16.45 19.54 -11.37
C GLU A 199 -17.18 20.15 -10.15
N GLN A 200 -17.68 19.32 -9.24
CA GLN A 200 -18.26 19.74 -7.97
C GLN A 200 -17.13 20.03 -6.96
N ILE A 201 -16.27 21.01 -7.25
CA ILE A 201 -14.96 21.20 -6.59
C ILE A 201 -15.09 21.44 -5.09
N LEU A 202 -16.05 22.25 -4.65
CA LEU A 202 -16.29 22.46 -3.21
C LEU A 202 -16.71 21.16 -2.51
N LEU A 203 -17.59 20.36 -3.13
CA LEU A 203 -18.00 19.07 -2.58
C LEU A 203 -16.82 18.09 -2.55
N ALA A 204 -16.03 18.04 -3.61
CA ALA A 204 -14.81 17.24 -3.67
C ALA A 204 -13.85 17.64 -2.55
N MET A 205 -13.63 18.94 -2.31
CA MET A 205 -12.79 19.43 -1.22
C MET A 205 -13.31 18.96 0.16
N VAL A 206 -14.62 19.00 0.40
CA VAL A 206 -15.21 18.50 1.66
C VAL A 206 -15.00 16.99 1.81
N LEU A 207 -15.20 16.22 0.73
CA LEU A 207 -15.06 14.76 0.74
C LEU A 207 -13.62 14.30 0.96
N ILE A 208 -12.64 14.95 0.30
CA ILE A 208 -11.23 14.61 0.47
C ILE A 208 -10.69 15.03 1.84
N PHE A 209 -11.23 16.11 2.41
CA PHE A 209 -10.93 16.50 3.79
C PHE A 209 -11.49 15.49 4.80
N ALA A 210 -12.75 15.06 4.62
CA ALA A 210 -13.36 14.01 5.44
C ALA A 210 -12.59 12.69 5.33
N TYR A 211 -12.09 12.35 4.14
CA TYR A 211 -11.23 11.19 3.90
C TYR A 211 -9.91 11.32 4.67
N GLY A 212 -9.18 12.42 4.48
CA GLY A 212 -7.93 12.68 5.21
C GLY A 212 -8.13 12.65 6.73
N PHE A 213 -9.22 13.23 7.23
CA PHE A 213 -9.58 13.20 8.64
C PHE A 213 -9.88 11.78 9.15
N THR A 214 -10.58 10.97 8.35
CA THR A 214 -10.83 9.55 8.66
C THR A 214 -9.52 8.78 8.82
N LEU A 215 -8.56 8.99 7.93
CA LEU A 215 -7.22 8.37 8.05
C LEU A 215 -6.42 8.92 9.23
N ALA A 216 -6.54 10.22 9.54
CA ALA A 216 -5.88 10.83 10.70
C ALA A 216 -6.34 10.17 12.01
N LEU A 217 -7.66 9.99 12.18
CA LEU A 217 -8.23 9.33 13.35
C LEU A 217 -7.81 7.86 13.45
N MET A 218 -7.78 7.17 12.31
CA MET A 218 -7.38 5.77 12.26
C MET A 218 -5.90 5.58 12.62
N THR A 219 -5.01 6.40 12.07
CA THR A 219 -3.57 6.34 12.34
C THR A 219 -3.23 6.77 13.77
N ASP A 220 -3.91 7.77 14.33
CA ASP A 220 -3.81 8.15 15.75
C ASP A 220 -4.26 7.02 16.69
N LYS A 221 -5.33 6.29 16.35
CA LYS A 221 -5.73 5.11 17.14
C LYS A 221 -4.70 3.99 17.06
N LEU A 222 -4.07 3.82 15.91
CA LEU A 222 -3.08 2.77 15.67
C LEU A 222 -1.75 3.06 16.37
N SER A 223 -1.32 4.32 16.42
CA SER A 223 -0.07 4.74 17.09
C SER A 223 -0.09 4.52 18.60
N LYS A 224 -1.27 4.48 19.22
CA LYS A 224 -1.49 4.24 20.65
C LYS A 224 -1.50 2.76 21.04
N ILE A 225 -1.32 1.86 20.08
CA ILE A 225 -1.31 0.40 20.31
C ILE A 225 0.14 -0.07 20.33
N GLU A 226 0.45 -1.00 21.23
CA GLU A 226 1.76 -1.66 21.26
C GLU A 226 2.06 -2.32 19.91
N GLN A 227 3.21 -1.96 19.34
CA GLN A 227 3.59 -2.35 18.00
C GLN A 227 4.34 -3.68 18.02
N SER A 228 3.79 -4.68 17.33
CA SER A 228 4.52 -5.89 16.95
C SER A 228 4.98 -5.76 15.50
N LYS A 229 5.97 -6.57 15.07
CA LYS A 229 6.39 -6.61 13.66
C LYS A 229 5.21 -6.85 12.70
N ARG A 230 4.26 -7.70 13.10
CA ARG A 230 3.07 -8.01 12.28
C ARG A 230 2.11 -6.83 12.19
N LYS A 231 1.77 -6.17 13.30
CA LYS A 231 0.96 -4.94 13.31
C LYS A 231 1.62 -3.85 12.47
N PHE A 232 2.94 -3.69 12.58
CA PHE A 232 3.67 -2.70 11.82
C PHE A 232 3.51 -2.92 10.30
N TRP A 233 3.86 -4.11 9.80
CA TRP A 233 3.82 -4.40 8.36
C TRP A 233 2.41 -4.42 7.79
N PHE A 234 1.46 -5.04 8.47
CA PHE A 234 0.10 -5.20 7.96
C PHE A 234 -0.80 -3.99 8.17
N LEU A 235 -0.55 -3.18 9.21
CA LEU A 235 -1.48 -2.10 9.59
C LEU A 235 -0.79 -0.73 9.59
N THR A 236 0.34 -0.57 10.30
CA THR A 236 0.94 0.75 10.54
C THR A 236 1.59 1.32 9.29
N LEU A 237 2.40 0.51 8.60
CA LEU A 237 3.07 0.88 7.37
C LEU A 237 2.08 1.38 6.29
N PRO A 238 1.08 0.58 5.87
CA PRO A 238 0.17 0.99 4.80
C PRO A 238 -0.63 2.24 5.17
N MET A 239 -1.14 2.31 6.41
CA MET A 239 -2.01 3.40 6.81
C MET A 239 -1.26 4.71 7.06
N SER A 240 0.00 4.65 7.51
CA SER A 240 0.82 5.86 7.71
C SER A 240 1.20 6.51 6.39
N ILE A 241 1.61 5.72 5.38
CA ILE A 241 1.94 6.23 4.04
C ILE A 241 0.69 6.81 3.38
N HIS A 242 -0.43 6.10 3.47
CA HIS A 242 -1.70 6.56 2.93
C HIS A 242 -2.13 7.89 3.56
N PHE A 243 -2.06 8.01 4.89
CA PHE A 243 -2.39 9.24 5.59
C PHE A 243 -1.46 10.40 5.20
N GLY A 244 -0.16 10.17 5.12
CA GLY A 244 0.80 11.20 4.70
C GLY A 244 0.48 11.77 3.32
N TRP A 245 0.07 10.92 2.38
CA TRP A 245 -0.35 11.38 1.05
C TRP A 245 -1.65 12.19 1.11
N MET A 246 -2.58 11.85 2.00
CA MET A 246 -3.79 12.63 2.15
C MET A 246 -3.55 14.05 2.67
N ILE A 247 -2.47 14.30 3.42
CA ILE A 247 -2.08 15.67 3.78
C ILE A 247 -1.77 16.47 2.50
N VAL A 248 -0.97 15.89 1.60
CA VAL A 248 -0.61 16.52 0.32
C VAL A 248 -1.85 16.74 -0.55
N ALA A 249 -2.65 15.70 -0.74
CA ALA A 249 -3.81 15.74 -1.64
C ALA A 249 -4.85 16.78 -1.19
N ASN A 250 -5.02 16.98 0.12
CA ASN A 250 -5.87 18.04 0.67
C ASN A 250 -5.39 19.45 0.27
N PHE A 251 -4.08 19.71 0.30
CA PHE A 251 -3.55 21.02 -0.11
C PHE A 251 -3.63 21.21 -1.64
N ALA A 252 -3.44 20.16 -2.42
CA ALA A 252 -3.67 20.23 -3.87
C ALA A 252 -5.13 20.56 -4.20
N ASN A 253 -6.09 19.85 -3.56
CA ASN A 253 -7.52 20.10 -3.75
C ASN A 253 -7.96 21.48 -3.23
N LEU A 254 -7.41 21.93 -2.10
CA LEU A 254 -7.64 23.28 -1.57
C LEU A 254 -7.18 24.33 -2.58
N THR A 255 -6.00 24.13 -3.18
CA THR A 255 -5.46 25.06 -4.16
C THR A 255 -6.32 25.10 -5.42
N ALA A 256 -6.75 23.95 -5.94
CA ALA A 256 -7.66 23.88 -7.07
C ALA A 256 -8.99 24.61 -6.77
N MET A 257 -9.58 24.39 -5.59
CA MET A 257 -10.80 25.10 -5.16
C MET A 257 -10.58 26.61 -5.03
N MET A 258 -9.42 27.06 -4.54
CA MET A 258 -9.10 28.48 -4.50
C MET A 258 -9.07 29.08 -5.91
N VAL A 259 -8.44 28.39 -6.87
CA VAL A 259 -8.39 28.82 -8.28
C VAL A 259 -9.79 28.83 -8.91
N ASP A 260 -10.62 27.83 -8.62
CA ASP A 260 -12.05 27.79 -9.00
C ASP A 260 -12.80 29.04 -8.53
N PHE A 261 -12.47 29.56 -7.34
CA PHE A 261 -13.01 30.81 -6.79
C PHE A 261 -12.30 32.09 -7.26
N GLY A 262 -11.45 32.00 -8.28
CA GLY A 262 -10.78 33.14 -8.92
C GLY A 262 -9.45 33.54 -8.29
N PHE A 263 -8.85 32.71 -7.44
CA PHE A 263 -7.49 32.93 -6.94
C PHE A 263 -6.45 32.76 -8.07
N ASP A 264 -5.44 33.63 -8.07
CA ASP A 264 -4.30 33.53 -8.98
C ASP A 264 -3.38 32.37 -8.59
N GLY A 265 -3.52 31.22 -9.25
CA GLY A 265 -2.74 30.01 -8.99
C GLY A 265 -1.32 30.00 -9.57
N ILE A 266 -1.00 30.88 -10.53
CA ILE A 266 0.25 30.82 -11.33
C ILE A 266 1.13 32.06 -11.22
N GLY A 267 0.56 33.22 -10.89
CA GLY A 267 1.31 34.47 -10.74
C GLY A 267 2.03 34.57 -9.40
N ALA A 268 2.30 35.80 -8.98
CA ALA A 268 3.10 36.06 -7.77
C ALA A 268 2.41 35.52 -6.52
N MET A 269 1.09 35.72 -6.38
CA MET A 269 0.34 35.21 -5.23
C MET A 269 0.29 33.69 -5.22
N GLY A 270 0.13 33.06 -6.39
CA GLY A 270 0.22 31.61 -6.55
C GLY A 270 1.57 31.04 -6.11
N ALA A 271 2.67 31.73 -6.44
CA ALA A 271 4.02 31.32 -6.03
C ALA A 271 4.22 31.42 -4.50
N PHE A 272 3.75 32.49 -3.86
CA PHE A 272 3.77 32.61 -2.40
C PHE A 272 2.91 31.53 -1.73
N TRP A 273 1.70 31.30 -2.25
CA TRP A 273 0.81 30.25 -1.76
C TRP A 273 1.44 28.88 -1.91
N ALA A 274 2.10 28.59 -3.04
CA ALA A 274 2.73 27.29 -3.24
C ALA A 274 3.80 26.98 -2.20
N VAL A 275 4.69 27.94 -1.93
CA VAL A 275 5.70 27.78 -0.87
C VAL A 275 5.05 27.65 0.50
N ALA A 276 3.99 28.43 0.78
CA ALA A 276 3.26 28.34 2.05
C ALA A 276 2.57 26.98 2.23
N ALA A 277 1.87 26.49 1.20
CA ALA A 277 1.19 25.20 1.20
C ALA A 277 2.17 24.03 1.40
N LEU A 278 3.29 24.02 0.66
CA LEU A 278 4.33 22.98 0.80
C LEU A 278 4.99 23.02 2.19
N THR A 279 5.20 24.23 2.73
CA THR A 279 5.67 24.39 4.12
C THR A 279 4.66 23.82 5.11
N LEU A 280 3.36 24.09 4.94
CA LEU A 280 2.30 23.55 5.80
C LEU A 280 2.19 22.03 5.71
N VAL A 281 2.32 21.45 4.51
CA VAL A 281 2.40 20.00 4.30
C VAL A 281 3.55 19.40 5.10
N MET A 282 4.74 20.00 5.03
CA MET A 282 5.92 19.56 5.80
C MET A 282 5.73 19.72 7.30
N LEU A 283 5.16 20.83 7.77
CA LEU A 283 4.89 21.08 9.18
C LEU A 283 3.85 20.12 9.76
N LEU A 284 2.77 19.85 9.03
CA LEU A 284 1.74 18.89 9.43
C LEU A 284 2.29 17.47 9.42
N GLY A 285 3.05 17.09 8.39
CA GLY A 285 3.75 15.80 8.37
C GLY A 285 4.66 15.65 9.60
N LEU A 286 5.43 16.69 9.94
CA LEU A 286 6.33 16.69 11.09
C LEU A 286 5.57 16.61 12.42
N PHE A 287 4.47 17.34 12.52
CA PHE A 287 3.56 17.28 13.66
C PHE A 287 3.03 15.85 13.87
N PHE A 288 2.51 15.22 12.82
CA PHE A 288 1.99 13.86 12.92
C PHE A 288 3.08 12.81 13.10
N TYR A 289 4.27 12.98 12.50
CA TYR A 289 5.42 12.13 12.80
C TYR A 289 5.76 12.17 14.29
N ARG A 290 5.81 13.37 14.89
CA ARG A 290 6.11 13.48 16.33
C ARG A 290 4.99 12.96 17.21
N SER A 291 3.74 13.22 16.85
CA SER A 291 2.54 12.78 17.59
C SER A 291 2.36 11.25 17.53
N GLN A 292 2.51 10.66 16.35
CA GLN A 292 2.24 9.24 16.10
C GLN A 292 3.49 8.36 16.20
N GLY A 293 4.68 8.96 16.32
CA GLY A 293 5.95 8.26 16.48
C GLY A 293 6.52 7.66 15.18
N THR A 294 5.78 7.68 14.06
CA THR A 294 6.14 7.02 12.81
C THR A 294 6.57 8.01 11.71
N MET A 295 7.80 7.86 11.22
CA MET A 295 8.35 8.73 10.15
C MET A 295 7.63 8.52 8.81
N LEU A 296 6.92 7.41 8.65
CA LEU A 296 6.28 7.01 7.38
C LEU A 296 5.29 8.05 6.85
N VAL A 297 4.65 8.83 7.72
CA VAL A 297 3.75 9.93 7.35
C VAL A 297 4.48 11.06 6.59
N MET A 298 5.79 11.20 6.76
CA MET A 298 6.62 12.19 6.05
C MET A 298 7.00 11.77 4.63
N LEU A 299 7.03 10.47 4.32
CA LEU A 299 7.54 10.00 3.02
C LEU A 299 6.77 10.58 1.83
N PRO A 300 5.42 10.66 1.86
CA PRO A 300 4.66 11.29 0.78
C PRO A 300 4.96 12.79 0.62
N ALA A 301 5.27 13.51 1.71
CA ALA A 301 5.65 14.91 1.63
C ALA A 301 6.99 15.10 0.91
N PHE A 302 7.99 14.26 1.22
CA PHE A 302 9.26 14.26 0.49
C PHE A 302 9.09 13.86 -0.98
N TRP A 303 8.27 12.85 -1.26
CA TRP A 303 7.94 12.44 -2.62
C TRP A 303 7.27 13.58 -3.40
N THR A 304 6.37 14.32 -2.75
CA THR A 304 5.72 15.50 -3.34
C THR A 304 6.72 16.59 -3.67
N LEU A 305 7.65 16.90 -2.77
CA LEU A 305 8.69 17.89 -3.02
C LEU A 305 9.56 17.50 -4.23
N ILE A 306 9.91 16.21 -4.39
CA ILE A 306 10.62 15.73 -5.60
C ILE A 306 9.78 16.02 -6.86
N GLY A 307 8.48 15.74 -6.81
CA GLY A 307 7.55 16.03 -7.90
C GLY A 307 7.44 17.51 -8.24
N VAL A 308 7.34 18.39 -7.23
CA VAL A 308 7.31 19.85 -7.43
C VAL A 308 8.64 20.35 -7.97
N ILE A 309 9.77 19.88 -7.46
CA ILE A 309 11.10 20.24 -7.96
C ILE A 309 11.22 19.89 -9.44
N ALA A 310 10.77 18.70 -9.85
CA ALA A 310 10.77 18.29 -11.25
C ALA A 310 9.84 19.17 -12.11
N GLN A 311 8.62 19.46 -11.62
CA GLN A 311 7.63 20.28 -12.34
C GLN A 311 8.11 21.72 -12.56
N GLN A 312 8.79 22.30 -11.56
CA GLN A 312 9.20 23.70 -11.53
C GLN A 312 10.63 23.93 -12.06
N ALA A 313 11.33 22.86 -12.45
CA ALA A 313 12.71 22.95 -12.95
C ALA A 313 12.79 23.80 -14.23
N PRO A 314 13.91 24.53 -14.45
CA PRO A 314 14.12 25.30 -15.68
C PRO A 314 14.08 24.47 -16.98
N THR A 315 14.31 23.16 -16.87
CA THR A 315 14.26 22.20 -17.99
C THR A 315 12.88 21.56 -18.17
N SER A 316 11.90 21.90 -17.32
CA SER A 316 10.54 21.38 -17.38
C SER A 316 9.80 21.92 -18.61
N SER A 317 8.91 21.11 -19.18
CA SER A 317 7.98 21.54 -20.23
C SER A 317 6.74 22.24 -19.66
N TYR A 318 6.62 22.37 -18.35
CA TYR A 318 5.48 23.03 -17.70
C TYR A 318 5.46 24.54 -18.03
N PRO A 319 4.42 25.06 -18.70
CA PRO A 319 4.40 26.45 -19.16
C PRO A 319 4.47 27.51 -18.04
N PHE A 320 4.09 27.12 -16.82
CA PHE A 320 4.03 28.01 -15.66
C PHE A 320 5.17 27.74 -14.67
N ALA A 321 6.24 27.05 -15.08
CA ALA A 321 7.38 26.76 -14.22
C ALA A 321 7.94 28.03 -13.57
N ASN A 322 8.16 27.97 -12.26
CA ASN A 322 8.49 29.12 -11.44
C ASN A 322 9.77 28.89 -10.63
N THR A 323 10.83 29.63 -10.96
CA THR A 323 12.16 29.52 -10.33
C THR A 323 12.13 29.72 -8.81
N PHE A 324 11.25 30.60 -8.30
CA PHE A 324 11.13 30.83 -6.86
C PHE A 324 10.58 29.59 -6.15
N VAL A 325 9.51 28.99 -6.69
CA VAL A 325 8.94 27.74 -6.14
C VAL A 325 9.93 26.58 -6.26
N PHE A 326 10.67 26.50 -7.37
CA PHE A 326 11.72 25.51 -7.58
C PHE A 326 12.79 25.55 -6.48
N VAL A 327 13.42 26.72 -6.27
CA VAL A 327 14.47 26.90 -5.26
C VAL A 327 13.93 26.68 -3.85
N ALA A 328 12.74 27.22 -3.54
CA ALA A 328 12.12 27.04 -2.23
C ALA A 328 11.82 25.56 -1.94
N SER A 329 11.38 24.79 -2.94
CA SER A 329 11.09 23.36 -2.79
C SER A 329 12.36 22.54 -2.52
N ILE A 330 13.49 22.87 -3.16
CA ILE A 330 14.80 22.27 -2.85
C ILE A 330 15.22 22.56 -1.41
N VAL A 331 15.10 23.82 -0.98
CA VAL A 331 15.44 24.23 0.40
C VAL A 331 14.57 23.49 1.42
N LEU A 332 13.26 23.40 1.18
CA LEU A 332 12.32 22.66 2.03
C LEU A 332 12.66 21.17 2.09
N PHE A 333 13.04 20.56 0.95
CA PHE A 333 13.44 19.16 0.89
C PHE A 333 14.68 18.90 1.76
N VAL A 334 15.74 19.67 1.55
CA VAL A 334 17.00 19.53 2.32
C VAL A 334 16.77 19.78 3.81
N LEU A 335 16.04 20.86 4.16
CA LEU A 335 15.72 21.19 5.54
C LEU A 335 14.89 20.07 6.20
N GLY A 336 13.91 19.52 5.48
CA GLY A 336 13.12 18.39 5.95
C GLY A 336 13.97 17.17 6.27
N ILE A 337 14.91 16.80 5.39
CA ILE A 337 15.83 15.68 5.61
C ILE A 337 16.70 15.91 6.85
N VAL A 338 17.27 17.11 6.99
CA VAL A 338 18.09 17.49 8.15
C VAL A 338 17.29 17.38 9.46
N VAL A 339 16.09 17.95 9.49
CA VAL A 339 15.22 17.94 10.68
C VAL A 339 14.84 16.51 11.06
N VAL A 340 14.38 15.70 10.10
CA VAL A 340 13.95 14.32 10.37
C VAL A 340 15.13 13.45 10.82
N THR A 341 16.28 13.57 10.17
CA THR A 341 17.50 12.84 10.56
C THR A 341 17.96 13.25 11.96
N GLY A 342 17.95 14.55 12.27
CA GLY A 342 18.29 15.05 13.61
C GLY A 342 17.39 14.48 14.71
N ILE A 343 16.07 14.36 14.44
CA ILE A 343 15.13 13.73 15.36
C ILE A 343 15.49 12.26 15.58
N GLU A 344 15.72 11.51 14.51
CA GLU A 344 16.01 10.09 14.59
C GLU A 344 17.33 9.81 15.32
N LEU A 345 18.37 10.59 15.05
CA LEU A 345 19.64 10.52 15.78
C LEU A 345 19.45 10.84 17.27
N SER A 346 18.60 11.81 17.62
CA SER A 346 18.32 12.14 19.02
C SER A 346 17.54 11.04 19.75
N ARG A 347 16.71 10.27 19.03
CA ARG A 347 15.98 9.13 19.59
C ARG A 347 16.89 7.94 19.88
N ARG A 348 17.88 7.68 19.03
CA ARG A 348 18.84 6.57 19.20
C ARG A 348 19.85 6.78 20.33
N ARG A 349 20.06 8.04 20.74
CA ARG A 349 20.96 8.40 21.85
C ARG A 349 20.31 8.29 23.23
N LYS A 350 18.98 8.17 23.30
CA LYS A 350 18.23 7.91 24.52
C LYS A 350 17.96 6.43 24.63
#